data_AF-A0AAV2TM69-F1
#
_entry.id   AF-A0AAV2TM69-F1
#
_cell.length_a   1.000
_cell.length_b   1.000
_cell.length_c   1.000
_cell.angle_alpha   90.00
_cell.angle_beta   90.00
_cell.angle_gamma   90.00
#
_symmetry.space_group_name_H-M   'P 1'
#
loop_
_entity.id
_entity.type
_entity.pdbx_description
1 polymer ?
#
loop_
_entity_poly.entity_id
_entity_poly.type
_entity_poly.pdbx_seq_one_letter_code
_entity_poly.pdbx_strand_id
1 'polypeptide(L)'
;LPPVKKPRFLEILEARINKEKTKFHVAEGKPDPLRLQIYREIFTIFIQTCVYYGPLLARIKAEYESYLVYVQDELKKLQPIRELLWTVSQECENRVSDLRRHENKDIKKLKNEKKSLLSQIAQLYEDGNSLTCEVDHLTVELEKKADEWRTESDGRKLLVTEVNELTSRLKEMETLARAEVIDDQEDPVKLRIALDQAHKAINELQTKVRAFEAEYESQVPRTKYEEVRKNLAEQTEETTRLKEELESTQSRYDLLQEHCVTLNTYRDLYYLQVTYATRVVNAKLYC
;
A
#
# COMPACT_ATOMS: atom_id res chain seq x y z
N LEU A 1 5.22 -79.86 88.22
CA LEU A 1 3.83 -80.34 88.41
C LEU A 1 3.45 -81.18 87.20
N PRO A 2 2.96 -82.43 87.36
CA PRO A 2 2.49 -83.23 86.24
C PRO A 2 1.32 -82.52 85.53
N PRO A 3 1.10 -82.73 84.22
CA PRO A 3 0.04 -82.05 83.48
C PRO A 3 -1.31 -82.46 84.07
N VAL A 4 -1.96 -81.53 84.76
CA VAL A 4 -3.32 -81.70 85.25
C VAL A 4 -4.22 -81.90 84.03
N LYS A 5 -4.94 -83.02 83.97
CA LYS A 5 -5.87 -83.30 82.87
C LYS A 5 -6.86 -82.13 82.74
N LYS A 6 -7.09 -81.70 81.51
CA LYS A 6 -7.98 -80.58 81.21
C LYS A 6 -9.38 -80.88 81.79
N PRO A 7 -10.01 -79.93 82.51
CA PRO A 7 -11.35 -80.15 83.02
C PRO A 7 -12.35 -80.37 81.87
N ARG A 8 -13.15 -81.44 81.94
CA ARG A 8 -14.17 -81.77 80.92
C ARG A 8 -15.10 -80.61 80.59
N PHE A 9 -15.41 -79.77 81.57
CA PHE A 9 -16.25 -78.59 81.38
C PHE A 9 -15.61 -77.56 80.42
N LEU A 10 -14.29 -77.37 80.49
CA LEU A 10 -13.57 -76.45 79.62
C LEU A 10 -13.56 -76.96 78.17
N GLU A 11 -13.42 -78.27 77.97
CA GLU A 11 -13.51 -78.90 76.64
C GLU A 11 -14.90 -78.71 76.01
N ILE A 12 -15.97 -78.82 76.82
CA ILE A 12 -17.34 -78.57 76.36
C ILE A 12 -17.54 -77.11 75.94
N LEU A 13 -16.99 -76.16 76.70
CA LEU A 13 -17.10 -74.74 76.37
C LEU A 13 -16.32 -74.39 75.09
N GLU A 14 -15.11 -74.93 74.91
CA GLU A 14 -14.33 -74.71 73.69
C GLU A 14 -14.99 -75.36 72.45
N ALA A 15 -15.52 -76.57 72.59
CA ALA A 15 -16.31 -77.20 71.53
C ALA A 15 -17.54 -76.35 71.18
N ARG A 16 -18.19 -75.74 72.17
CA ARG A 16 -19.31 -74.81 71.96
C ARG A 16 -18.88 -73.50 71.29
N ILE A 17 -17.74 -72.91 71.67
CA ILE A 17 -17.16 -71.74 71.00
C ILE A 17 -16.96 -72.04 69.51
N ASN A 18 -16.31 -73.16 69.20
CA ASN A 18 -16.00 -73.52 67.82
C ASN A 18 -17.26 -73.84 67.02
N LYS A 19 -18.27 -74.47 67.64
CA LYS A 19 -19.57 -74.72 67.02
C LYS A 19 -20.33 -73.43 66.71
N GLU A 20 -20.37 -72.47 67.62
CA GLU A 20 -21.04 -71.18 67.38
C GLU A 20 -20.27 -70.33 66.36
N LYS A 21 -18.92 -70.30 66.44
CA LYS A 21 -18.08 -69.60 65.44
C LYS A 21 -18.31 -70.13 64.02
N THR A 22 -18.35 -71.46 63.85
CA THR A 22 -18.60 -72.10 62.54
C THR A 22 -20.01 -71.85 62.05
N LYS A 23 -21.02 -71.92 62.93
CA LYS A 23 -22.41 -71.59 62.61
C LYS A 23 -22.59 -70.16 62.11
N PHE A 24 -21.91 -69.20 62.74
CA PHE A 24 -22.01 -67.78 62.40
C PHE A 24 -20.93 -67.29 61.42
N HIS A 25 -20.09 -68.18 60.88
CA HIS A 25 -19.02 -67.86 59.92
C HIS A 25 -18.07 -66.73 60.40
N VAL A 26 -17.78 -66.71 61.69
CA VAL A 26 -16.97 -65.67 62.33
C VAL A 26 -15.49 -66.02 62.24
N ALA A 27 -14.69 -65.20 61.54
CA ALA A 27 -13.25 -65.40 61.36
C ALA A 27 -12.42 -64.86 62.54
N GLU A 28 -11.20 -65.40 62.69
CA GLU A 28 -10.20 -64.87 63.61
C GLU A 28 -9.43 -63.72 62.97
N GLY A 29 -9.27 -62.61 63.69
CA GLY A 29 -8.64 -61.40 63.19
C GLY A 29 -9.32 -60.15 63.74
N LYS A 30 -10.03 -59.41 62.88
CA LYS A 30 -10.65 -58.11 63.24
C LYS A 30 -11.66 -58.24 64.40
N PRO A 31 -11.81 -57.20 65.23
CA PRO A 31 -12.90 -57.13 66.21
C PRO A 31 -14.25 -57.26 65.50
N ASP A 32 -15.06 -58.23 65.93
CA ASP A 32 -16.36 -58.50 65.36
C ASP A 32 -17.38 -58.54 66.51
N PRO A 33 -18.47 -57.74 66.46
CA PRO A 33 -19.49 -57.71 67.50
C PRO A 33 -20.16 -59.08 67.72
N LEU A 34 -20.34 -59.88 66.67
CA LEU A 34 -20.91 -61.22 66.76
C LEU A 34 -19.95 -62.19 67.43
N ARG A 35 -18.65 -62.08 67.13
CA ARG A 35 -17.60 -62.82 67.85
C ARG A 35 -17.63 -62.52 69.34
N LEU A 36 -17.65 -61.24 69.68
CA LEU A 36 -17.71 -60.78 71.07
C LEU A 36 -18.96 -61.32 71.79
N GLN A 37 -20.10 -61.34 71.12
CA GLN A 37 -21.35 -61.88 71.67
C GLN A 37 -21.26 -63.37 72.01
N ILE A 38 -20.70 -64.20 71.11
CA ILE A 38 -20.47 -65.63 71.36
C ILE A 38 -19.62 -65.84 72.62
N TYR A 39 -18.53 -65.07 72.77
CA TYR A 39 -17.68 -65.16 73.95
C TYR A 39 -18.37 -64.65 75.22
N ARG A 40 -19.20 -63.60 75.15
CA ARG A 40 -19.98 -63.11 76.31
C ARG A 40 -20.98 -64.13 76.81
N GLU A 41 -21.67 -64.83 75.92
CA GLU A 41 -22.64 -65.88 76.28
C GLU A 41 -21.95 -67.08 76.92
N ILE A 42 -20.84 -67.53 76.34
CA ILE A 42 -20.07 -68.67 76.85
C ILE A 42 -19.40 -68.34 78.18
N PHE A 43 -18.92 -67.10 78.35
CA PHE A 43 -18.40 -66.63 79.64
C PHE A 43 -19.50 -66.53 80.71
N THR A 44 -20.73 -66.19 80.32
CA THR A 44 -21.89 -66.22 81.24
C THR A 44 -22.18 -67.63 81.73
N ILE A 45 -22.18 -68.62 80.83
CA ILE A 45 -22.35 -70.04 81.17
C ILE A 45 -21.21 -70.54 82.08
N PHE A 46 -19.98 -70.11 81.80
CA PHE A 46 -18.81 -70.42 82.63
C PHE A 46 -18.96 -69.89 84.06
N ILE A 47 -19.35 -68.62 84.21
CA ILE A 47 -19.59 -67.96 85.51
C ILE A 47 -20.70 -68.68 86.29
N GLN A 48 -21.82 -69.02 85.64
CA GLN A 48 -22.95 -69.72 86.27
C GLN A 48 -22.58 -71.10 86.84
N THR A 49 -21.55 -71.75 86.28
CA THR A 49 -21.09 -73.06 86.71
C THR A 49 -20.02 -72.98 87.82
N CYS A 50 -19.47 -71.79 88.07
CA CYS A 50 -18.41 -71.58 89.06
C CYS A 50 -18.98 -71.25 90.44
N VAL A 51 -18.84 -72.18 91.40
CA VAL A 51 -19.39 -72.03 92.77
C VAL A 51 -18.63 -71.00 93.61
N TYR A 52 -17.29 -71.02 93.57
CA TYR A 52 -16.45 -70.18 94.45
C TYR A 52 -16.02 -68.85 93.80
N TYR A 53 -15.68 -68.87 92.51
CA TYR A 53 -15.19 -67.69 91.78
C TYR A 53 -16.26 -66.96 90.97
N GLY A 54 -17.48 -67.50 90.88
CA GLY A 54 -18.58 -66.94 90.11
C GLY A 54 -18.88 -65.46 90.42
N PRO A 55 -19.03 -65.06 91.69
CA PRO A 55 -19.30 -63.66 92.05
C PRO A 55 -18.22 -62.67 91.60
N LEU A 56 -16.94 -63.05 91.70
CA LEU A 56 -15.82 -62.22 91.25
C LEU A 56 -15.82 -62.07 89.73
N LEU A 57 -15.96 -63.18 89.00
CA LEU A 57 -15.99 -63.16 87.54
C LEU A 57 -17.21 -62.42 86.98
N ALA A 58 -18.36 -62.53 87.65
CA ALA A 58 -19.56 -61.75 87.32
C ALA A 58 -19.33 -60.24 87.49
N ARG A 59 -18.65 -59.83 88.56
CA ARG A 59 -18.30 -58.41 88.78
C ARG A 59 -17.31 -57.90 87.72
N ILE A 60 -16.29 -58.68 87.39
CA ILE A 60 -15.34 -58.36 86.31
C ILE A 60 -16.09 -58.22 84.97
N LYS A 61 -16.97 -59.18 84.65
CA LYS A 61 -17.82 -59.12 83.45
C LYS A 61 -18.66 -57.83 83.42
N ALA A 62 -19.30 -57.50 84.54
CA ALA A 62 -20.16 -56.32 84.65
C ALA A 62 -19.40 -55.02 84.39
N GLU A 63 -18.16 -54.88 84.90
CA GLU A 63 -17.31 -53.71 84.63
C GLU A 63 -17.01 -53.56 83.13
N TYR A 64 -16.60 -54.64 82.46
CA TYR A 64 -16.35 -54.60 81.01
C TYR A 64 -17.63 -54.34 80.20
N GLU A 65 -18.77 -54.92 80.59
CA GLU A 65 -20.04 -54.69 79.92
C GLU A 65 -20.53 -53.25 80.09
N SER A 66 -20.38 -52.67 81.29
CA SER A 66 -20.67 -51.27 81.58
C SER A 66 -19.80 -50.33 80.73
N TYR A 67 -18.49 -50.59 80.67
CA TYR A 67 -17.57 -49.79 79.86
C TYR A 67 -17.85 -49.91 78.35
N LEU A 68 -18.24 -51.09 77.85
CA LEU A 68 -18.63 -51.26 76.45
C LEU A 68 -19.87 -50.44 76.09
N VAL A 69 -20.89 -50.39 76.97
CA VAL A 69 -22.07 -49.55 76.79
C VAL A 69 -21.68 -48.07 76.78
N TYR A 70 -20.83 -47.65 77.72
CA TYR A 70 -20.31 -46.28 77.77
C TYR A 70 -19.61 -45.89 76.45
N VAL A 71 -18.69 -46.73 75.94
CA VAL A 71 -17.99 -46.46 74.67
C VAL A 71 -18.95 -46.42 73.48
N GLN A 72 -19.96 -47.31 73.44
CA GLN A 72 -20.98 -47.28 72.39
C GLN A 72 -21.81 -45.99 72.42
N ASP A 73 -22.17 -45.50 73.60
CA ASP A 73 -22.93 -44.26 73.74
C ASP A 73 -22.08 -43.03 73.39
N GLU A 74 -20.80 -43.00 73.77
CA GLU A 74 -19.86 -41.97 73.27
C GLU A 74 -19.73 -42.01 71.74
N LEU A 75 -19.66 -43.21 71.14
CA LEU A 75 -19.59 -43.35 69.68
C LEU A 75 -20.86 -42.84 68.99
N LYS A 76 -22.04 -43.06 69.59
CA LYS A 76 -23.32 -42.51 69.07
C LYS A 76 -23.33 -40.99 69.13
N LYS A 77 -22.78 -40.36 70.17
CA LYS A 77 -22.68 -38.89 70.25
C LYS A 77 -21.80 -38.29 69.15
N LEU A 78 -20.86 -39.05 68.61
CA LEU A 78 -19.98 -38.61 67.51
C LEU A 78 -20.62 -38.72 66.11
N GLN A 79 -21.68 -39.53 65.93
CA GLN A 79 -22.33 -39.70 64.63
C GLN A 79 -22.90 -38.40 64.05
N PRO A 80 -23.67 -37.58 64.80
CA PRO A 80 -24.20 -36.32 64.29
C PRO A 80 -23.11 -35.33 63.86
N ILE A 81 -21.97 -35.32 64.57
CA ILE A 81 -20.83 -34.45 64.23
C ILE A 81 -20.23 -34.87 62.89
N ARG A 82 -20.15 -36.18 62.62
CA ARG A 82 -19.66 -36.70 61.34
C ARG A 82 -20.60 -36.33 60.18
N GLU A 83 -21.90 -36.42 60.38
CA GLU A 83 -22.91 -36.02 59.39
C GLU A 83 -22.89 -34.50 59.13
N LEU A 84 -22.77 -33.70 60.19
CA LEU A 84 -22.62 -32.25 60.08
C LEU A 84 -21.34 -31.89 59.31
N LEU A 85 -20.22 -32.53 59.63
CA LEU A 85 -18.95 -32.29 58.94
C LEU A 85 -19.05 -32.61 57.45
N TRP A 86 -19.71 -33.71 57.09
CA TRP A 86 -19.95 -34.08 55.69
C TRP A 86 -20.80 -33.02 54.98
N THR A 87 -21.87 -32.56 55.62
CA THR A 87 -22.76 -31.51 55.07
C THR A 87 -22.02 -30.20 54.86
N VAL A 88 -21.25 -29.75 55.85
CA VAL A 88 -20.43 -28.53 55.75
C VAL A 88 -19.36 -28.65 54.68
N SER A 89 -18.72 -29.84 54.55
CA SER A 89 -17.77 -30.10 53.46
C SER A 89 -18.43 -29.93 52.10
N GLN A 90 -19.62 -30.51 51.92
CA GLN A 90 -20.37 -30.40 50.67
C GLN A 90 -20.79 -28.96 50.36
N GLU A 91 -21.25 -28.21 51.38
CA GLU A 91 -21.57 -26.79 51.23
C GLU A 91 -20.36 -25.95 50.83
N CYS A 92 -19.19 -26.22 51.42
CA CYS A 92 -17.94 -25.56 51.06
C CYS A 92 -17.54 -25.86 49.61
N GLU A 93 -17.61 -27.12 49.18
CA GLU A 93 -17.34 -27.52 47.80
C GLU A 93 -18.29 -26.86 46.80
N ASN A 94 -19.58 -26.79 47.13
CA ASN A 94 -20.58 -26.11 46.32
C ASN A 94 -20.27 -24.61 46.22
N ARG A 95 -19.95 -23.95 47.35
CA ARG A 95 -19.63 -22.52 47.36
C ARG A 95 -18.38 -22.20 46.55
N VAL A 96 -17.34 -23.03 46.64
CA VAL A 96 -16.13 -22.89 45.82
C VAL A 96 -16.45 -23.08 44.34
N SER A 97 -17.30 -24.06 44.01
CA SER A 97 -17.71 -24.32 42.63
C SER A 97 -18.51 -23.17 42.03
N ASP A 98 -19.44 -22.58 42.81
CA ASP A 98 -20.22 -21.42 42.39
C ASP A 98 -19.34 -20.19 42.16
N LEU A 99 -18.42 -19.91 43.08
CA LEU A 99 -17.45 -18.81 42.91
C LEU A 99 -16.64 -18.99 41.63
N ARG A 100 -16.08 -20.18 41.39
CA ARG A 100 -15.33 -20.47 40.15
C ARG A 100 -16.20 -20.31 38.91
N ARG A 101 -17.49 -20.66 38.97
CA ARG A 101 -18.42 -20.50 37.85
C ARG A 101 -18.68 -19.02 37.56
N HIS A 102 -18.84 -18.20 38.58
CA HIS A 102 -18.99 -16.75 38.44
C HIS A 102 -17.72 -16.12 37.87
N GLU A 103 -16.56 -16.40 38.46
CA GLU A 103 -15.25 -15.91 37.98
C GLU A 103 -15.02 -16.29 36.50
N ASN A 104 -15.30 -17.54 36.12
CA ASN A 104 -15.14 -17.96 34.72
C ASN A 104 -16.08 -17.22 33.76
N LYS A 105 -17.32 -16.91 34.18
CA LYS A 105 -18.23 -16.10 33.38
C LYS A 105 -17.69 -14.69 33.19
N ASP A 106 -17.17 -14.07 34.25
CA ASP A 106 -16.65 -12.71 34.20
C ASP A 106 -15.34 -12.63 33.41
N ILE A 107 -14.43 -13.58 33.58
CA ILE A 107 -13.22 -13.73 32.74
C ILE A 107 -13.61 -13.84 31.26
N LYS A 108 -14.65 -14.60 30.93
CA LYS A 108 -15.11 -14.74 29.54
C LYS A 108 -15.68 -13.44 29.00
N LYS A 109 -16.49 -12.71 29.78
CA LYS A 109 -16.99 -11.38 29.41
C LYS A 109 -15.85 -10.39 29.17
N LEU A 110 -14.94 -10.27 30.12
CA LEU A 110 -13.78 -9.37 30.03
C LEU A 110 -12.87 -9.71 28.84
N LYS A 111 -12.67 -11.00 28.54
CA LYS A 111 -11.93 -11.41 27.33
C LYS A 111 -12.62 -10.97 26.04
N ASN A 112 -13.95 -11.08 25.97
CA ASN A 112 -14.71 -10.63 24.81
C ASN A 112 -14.69 -9.11 24.66
N GLU A 113 -14.87 -8.37 25.75
CA GLU A 113 -14.77 -6.90 25.77
C GLU A 113 -13.38 -6.43 25.35
N LYS A 114 -12.32 -7.03 25.91
CA LYS A 114 -10.93 -6.76 25.48
C LYS A 114 -10.75 -6.95 23.99
N LYS A 115 -11.27 -8.06 23.43
CA LYS A 115 -11.17 -8.34 21.99
C LYS A 115 -11.93 -7.28 21.17
N SER A 116 -13.13 -6.90 21.60
CA SER A 116 -13.93 -5.85 20.95
C SER A 116 -13.21 -4.50 20.96
N LEU A 117 -12.66 -4.10 22.11
CA LEU A 117 -11.93 -2.85 22.26
C LEU A 117 -10.66 -2.82 21.40
N LEU A 118 -9.90 -3.92 21.34
CA LEU A 118 -8.75 -4.02 20.44
C LEU A 118 -9.14 -3.88 18.97
N SER A 119 -10.29 -4.43 18.57
CA SER A 119 -10.81 -4.27 17.20
C SER A 119 -11.20 -2.81 16.91
N GLN A 120 -11.80 -2.12 17.88
CA GLN A 120 -12.15 -0.70 17.74
C GLN A 120 -10.91 0.18 17.65
N ILE A 121 -9.90 -0.10 18.48
CA ILE A 121 -8.61 0.60 18.43
C ILE A 121 -7.97 0.42 17.05
N ALA A 122 -7.92 -0.82 16.54
CA ALA A 122 -7.36 -1.09 15.21
C ALA A 122 -8.11 -0.33 14.10
N GLN A 123 -9.44 -0.29 14.15
CA GLN A 123 -10.24 0.48 13.21
C GLN A 123 -9.93 1.98 13.28
N LEU A 124 -9.88 2.56 14.48
CA LEU A 124 -9.59 3.98 14.67
C LEU A 124 -8.17 4.36 14.20
N TYR A 125 -7.20 3.45 14.36
CA TYR A 125 -5.86 3.65 13.80
C TYR A 125 -5.88 3.66 12.27
N GLU A 126 -6.62 2.75 11.65
CA GLU A 126 -6.73 2.68 10.19
C GLU A 126 -7.46 3.91 9.63
N ASP A 127 -8.56 4.32 10.26
CA ASP A 127 -9.30 5.53 9.91
C ASP A 127 -8.39 6.75 10.04
N GLY A 128 -7.61 6.85 11.12
CA GLY A 128 -6.65 7.93 11.34
C GLY A 128 -5.56 7.99 10.25
N ASN A 129 -5.03 6.83 9.84
CA ASN A 129 -4.07 6.76 8.74
C ASN A 129 -4.69 7.18 7.40
N SER A 130 -5.92 6.72 7.12
CA SER A 130 -6.66 7.09 5.91
C SER A 130 -6.92 8.60 5.85
N LEU A 131 -7.40 9.20 6.95
CA LEU A 131 -7.62 10.64 7.03
C LEU A 131 -6.31 11.41 6.86
N THR A 132 -5.21 10.94 7.43
CA THR A 132 -3.89 11.58 7.25
C THR A 132 -3.48 11.59 5.78
N CYS A 133 -3.63 10.45 5.09
CA CYS A 133 -3.35 10.36 3.65
C CYS A 133 -4.23 11.30 2.82
N GLU A 134 -5.51 11.43 3.18
CA GLU A 134 -6.44 12.35 2.51
C GLU A 134 -6.06 13.82 2.73
N VAL A 135 -5.68 14.18 3.96
CA VAL A 135 -5.20 15.52 4.29
C VAL A 135 -3.92 15.84 3.52
N ASP A 136 -2.96 14.92 3.48
CA ASP A 136 -1.72 15.11 2.71
C ASP A 136 -2.00 15.31 1.22
N HIS A 137 -2.90 14.50 0.65
CA HIS A 137 -3.30 14.62 -0.74
C HIS A 137 -3.96 15.98 -1.03
N LEU A 138 -4.95 16.38 -0.22
CA LEU A 138 -5.63 17.66 -0.37
C LEU A 138 -4.68 18.85 -0.17
N THR A 139 -3.69 18.71 0.70
CA THR A 139 -2.66 19.74 0.92
C THR A 139 -1.84 19.94 -0.36
N VAL A 140 -1.39 18.85 -0.99
CA VAL A 140 -0.66 18.91 -2.27
C VAL A 140 -1.52 19.49 -3.39
N GLU A 141 -2.80 19.12 -3.48
CA GLU A 141 -3.71 19.70 -4.48
C GLU A 141 -3.93 21.20 -4.27
N LEU A 142 -4.05 21.64 -3.01
CA LEU A 142 -4.20 23.04 -2.67
C LEU A 142 -2.95 23.85 -2.99
N GLU A 143 -1.76 23.32 -2.71
CA GLU A 143 -0.48 23.92 -3.09
C GLU A 143 -0.38 24.09 -4.61
N LYS A 144 -0.70 23.04 -5.37
CA LYS A 144 -0.72 23.08 -6.84
C LYS A 144 -1.68 24.15 -7.35
N LYS A 145 -2.90 24.22 -6.80
CA LYS A 145 -3.89 25.26 -7.14
C LYS A 145 -3.37 26.66 -6.83
N ALA A 146 -2.70 26.84 -5.69
CA ALA A 146 -2.12 28.13 -5.32
C ALA A 146 -1.01 28.56 -6.29
N ASP A 147 -0.18 27.63 -6.77
CA ASP A 147 0.85 27.91 -7.77
C ASP A 147 0.27 28.23 -9.15
N GLU A 148 -0.77 27.52 -9.58
CA GLU A 148 -1.52 27.84 -10.80
C GLU A 148 -2.07 29.27 -10.75
N TRP A 149 -2.70 29.65 -9.63
CA TRP A 149 -3.24 31.00 -9.44
C TRP A 149 -2.16 32.08 -9.40
N ARG A 150 -1.01 31.78 -8.79
CA ARG A 150 0.14 32.71 -8.78
C ARG A 150 0.66 32.93 -10.19
N THR A 151 0.85 31.84 -10.94
CA THR A 151 1.31 31.88 -12.34
C THR A 151 0.35 32.67 -13.22
N GLU A 152 -0.96 32.45 -13.07
CA GLU A 152 -1.97 33.21 -13.81
C GLU A 152 -1.96 34.70 -13.42
N SER A 153 -1.85 35.01 -12.14
CA SER A 153 -1.77 36.39 -11.63
C SER A 153 -0.54 37.13 -12.19
N ASP A 154 0.61 36.48 -12.21
CA ASP A 154 1.84 37.06 -12.76
C ASP A 154 1.75 37.24 -14.28
N GLY A 155 1.13 36.28 -15.00
CA GLY A 155 0.80 36.44 -16.42
C GLY A 155 -0.12 37.63 -16.69
N ARG A 156 -1.15 37.83 -15.86
CA ARG A 156 -2.05 39.00 -15.97
C ARG A 156 -1.31 40.31 -15.71
N LYS A 157 -0.43 40.37 -14.72
CA LYS A 157 0.40 41.57 -14.46
C LYS A 157 1.28 41.90 -15.66
N LEU A 158 1.93 40.89 -16.24
CA LEU A 158 2.78 41.05 -17.43
C LEU A 158 1.98 41.56 -18.63
N LEU A 159 0.79 41.00 -18.87
CA LEU A 159 -0.10 41.47 -19.92
C LEU A 159 -0.53 42.92 -19.70
N VAL A 160 -0.86 43.31 -18.46
CA VAL A 160 -1.18 44.70 -18.12
C VAL A 160 0.00 45.63 -18.39
N THR A 161 1.23 45.22 -18.07
CA THR A 161 2.42 46.02 -18.39
C THR A 161 2.61 46.18 -19.91
N GLU A 162 2.46 45.10 -20.70
CA GLU A 162 2.55 45.18 -22.16
C GLU A 162 1.47 46.06 -22.77
N VAL A 163 0.22 45.94 -22.31
CA VAL A 163 -0.90 46.79 -22.75
C VAL A 163 -0.61 48.26 -22.46
N ASN A 164 -0.06 48.57 -21.28
CA ASN A 164 0.31 49.94 -20.91
C ASN A 164 1.45 50.48 -21.80
N GLU A 165 2.47 49.67 -22.08
CA GLU A 165 3.58 50.04 -22.98
C GLU A 165 3.07 50.30 -24.41
N LEU A 166 2.24 49.42 -24.95
CA LEU A 166 1.63 49.59 -26.28
C LEU A 166 0.75 50.85 -26.33
N THR A 167 -0.02 51.11 -25.27
CA THR A 167 -0.84 52.32 -25.16
C THR A 167 0.02 53.58 -25.11
N SER A 168 1.18 53.55 -24.43
CA SER A 168 2.14 54.67 -24.42
C SER A 168 2.72 54.91 -25.81
N ARG A 169 3.20 53.85 -26.48
CA ARG A 169 3.74 53.94 -27.84
C ARG A 169 2.72 54.46 -28.85
N LEU A 170 1.46 54.02 -28.74
CA LEU A 170 0.39 54.53 -29.58
C LEU A 170 0.18 56.02 -29.37
N LYS A 171 0.12 56.49 -28.12
CA LYS A 171 0.02 57.92 -27.80
C LYS A 171 1.21 58.71 -28.34
N GLU A 172 2.43 58.19 -28.22
CA GLU A 172 3.63 58.82 -28.78
C GLU A 172 3.53 58.95 -30.31
N MET A 173 3.14 57.88 -31.02
CA MET A 173 2.92 57.94 -32.47
C MET A 173 1.79 58.93 -32.85
N GLU A 174 0.68 58.95 -32.11
CA GLU A 174 -0.38 59.94 -32.32
C GLU A 174 0.12 61.37 -32.14
N THR A 175 1.00 61.62 -31.16
CA THR A 175 1.60 62.95 -30.98
C THR A 175 2.54 63.33 -32.11
N LEU A 176 3.37 62.40 -32.60
CA LEU A 176 4.26 62.63 -33.74
C LEU A 176 3.47 62.89 -35.02
N ALA A 177 2.44 62.09 -35.31
CA ALA A 177 1.56 62.29 -36.46
C ALA A 177 0.85 63.65 -36.41
N ARG A 178 0.43 64.11 -35.23
CA ARG A 178 -0.12 65.47 -35.06
C ARG A 178 0.93 66.55 -35.28
N ALA A 179 2.18 66.32 -34.87
CA ALA A 179 3.27 67.26 -35.10
C ALA A 179 3.63 67.36 -36.59
N GLU A 180 3.67 66.25 -37.32
CA GLU A 180 3.85 66.23 -38.79
C GLU A 180 2.74 67.02 -39.49
N VAL A 181 1.47 66.85 -39.11
CA VAL A 181 0.36 67.65 -39.67
C VAL A 181 0.51 69.15 -39.41
N ILE A 182 1.18 69.55 -38.32
CA ILE A 182 1.48 70.96 -38.03
C ILE A 182 2.67 71.45 -38.85
N ASP A 183 3.68 70.61 -39.11
CA ASP A 183 4.86 70.94 -39.93
C ASP A 183 4.53 70.99 -41.43
N ASP A 184 3.61 70.13 -41.90
CA ASP A 184 3.04 70.12 -43.26
C ASP A 184 2.17 71.35 -43.56
N GLN A 185 1.90 72.23 -42.56
CA GLN A 185 1.43 73.59 -42.83
C GLN A 185 2.58 74.48 -43.32
N GLU A 186 3.36 74.01 -44.30
CA GLU A 186 4.30 74.86 -45.02
C GLU A 186 3.53 76.04 -45.64
N ASP A 187 4.06 77.25 -45.43
CA ASP A 187 3.48 78.50 -45.91
C ASP A 187 3.09 78.37 -47.40
N PRO A 188 1.80 78.51 -47.77
CA PRO A 188 1.35 78.37 -49.14
C PRO A 188 2.08 79.31 -50.12
N VAL A 189 2.71 80.37 -49.62
CA VAL A 189 3.60 81.23 -50.40
C VAL A 189 4.88 80.50 -50.82
N LYS A 190 5.50 79.70 -49.95
CA LYS A 190 6.70 78.90 -50.28
C LYS A 190 6.40 77.86 -51.36
N LEU A 191 5.29 77.13 -51.20
CA LEU A 191 4.84 76.15 -52.21
C LEU A 191 4.57 76.80 -53.56
N ARG A 192 3.96 78.00 -53.57
CA ARG A 192 3.73 78.76 -54.81
C ARG A 192 5.03 79.21 -55.48
N ILE A 193 6.04 79.64 -54.71
CA ILE A 193 7.36 80.01 -55.24
C ILE A 193 8.07 78.80 -55.84
N ALA A 194 8.06 77.65 -55.15
CA ALA A 194 8.64 76.42 -55.66
C ALA A 194 7.94 75.94 -56.95
N LEU A 195 6.61 76.05 -57.00
CA LEU A 195 5.82 75.72 -58.19
C LEU A 195 6.16 76.63 -59.39
N ASP A 196 6.27 77.94 -59.16
CA ASP A 196 6.67 78.89 -60.21
C ASP A 196 8.10 78.62 -60.72
N GLN A 197 9.01 78.23 -59.83
CA GLN A 197 10.37 77.81 -60.22
C GLN A 197 10.34 76.53 -61.06
N ALA A 198 9.53 75.54 -60.68
CA ALA A 198 9.36 74.31 -61.46
C ALA A 198 8.76 74.59 -62.85
N HIS A 199 7.74 75.46 -62.95
CA HIS A 199 7.18 75.85 -64.24
C HIS A 199 8.20 76.55 -65.15
N LYS A 200 9.06 77.41 -64.60
CA LYS A 200 10.16 78.03 -65.35
C LYS A 200 11.13 76.99 -65.89
N ALA A 201 11.57 76.06 -65.05
CA ALA A 201 12.48 74.99 -65.45
C ALA A 201 11.88 74.07 -66.54
N ILE A 202 10.59 73.73 -66.42
CA ILE A 202 9.87 72.94 -67.43
C ILE A 202 9.84 73.65 -68.78
N ASN A 203 9.51 74.95 -68.79
CA ASN A 203 9.47 75.73 -70.02
C ASN A 203 10.86 75.78 -70.69
N GLU A 204 11.93 75.96 -69.91
CA GLU A 204 13.31 75.94 -70.43
C GLU A 204 13.72 74.58 -71.02
N LEU A 205 13.31 73.48 -70.39
CA LEU A 205 13.57 72.14 -70.92
C LEU A 205 12.77 71.87 -72.18
N GLN A 206 11.51 72.31 -72.26
CA GLN A 206 10.70 72.17 -73.46
C GLN A 206 11.29 72.93 -74.66
N THR A 207 11.86 74.13 -74.46
CA THR A 207 12.58 74.83 -75.53
C THR A 207 13.81 74.06 -76.00
N LYS A 208 14.56 73.44 -75.08
CA LYS A 208 15.73 72.61 -75.42
C LYS A 208 15.34 71.35 -76.19
N VAL A 209 14.26 70.67 -75.80
CA VAL A 209 13.77 69.47 -76.50
C VAL A 209 13.37 69.81 -77.94
N ARG A 210 12.64 70.91 -78.15
CA ARG A 210 12.28 71.34 -79.52
C ARG A 210 13.50 71.69 -80.37
N ALA A 211 14.55 72.24 -79.78
CA ALA A 211 15.82 72.49 -80.47
C ALA A 211 16.53 71.18 -80.82
N PHE A 212 16.56 70.21 -79.90
CA PHE A 212 17.15 68.90 -80.16
C PHE A 212 16.36 68.09 -81.18
N GLU A 213 15.02 68.12 -81.18
CA GLU A 213 14.19 67.47 -82.19
C GLU A 213 14.49 68.00 -83.61
N ALA A 214 14.68 69.33 -83.76
CA ALA A 214 15.06 69.94 -85.03
C ALA A 214 16.49 69.57 -85.49
N GLU A 215 17.44 69.36 -84.56
CA GLU A 215 18.79 68.88 -84.88
C GLU A 215 18.80 67.38 -85.21
N TYR A 216 17.99 66.57 -84.52
CA TYR A 216 17.90 65.12 -84.68
C TYR A 216 17.30 64.72 -86.04
N GLU A 217 16.36 65.50 -86.56
CA GLU A 217 15.72 65.27 -87.86
C GLU A 217 16.69 65.45 -89.05
N SER A 218 17.84 66.13 -88.85
CA SER A 218 18.85 66.38 -89.88
C SER A 218 20.07 65.44 -89.87
N GLN A 219 20.31 64.67 -88.80
CA GLN A 219 21.59 63.97 -88.60
C GLN A 219 21.55 62.43 -88.55
N VAL A 220 20.38 61.76 -88.63
CA VAL A 220 20.31 60.29 -88.53
C VAL A 220 19.61 59.65 -89.73
N PRO A 221 20.36 59.09 -90.70
CA PRO A 221 19.79 58.27 -91.77
C PRO A 221 19.11 57.02 -91.21
N ARG A 222 17.80 56.89 -91.47
CA ARG A 222 16.91 55.78 -91.06
C ARG A 222 17.48 54.38 -91.37
N THR A 223 18.33 54.27 -92.40
CA THR A 223 19.05 53.07 -92.80
C THR A 223 20.04 52.55 -91.75
N LYS A 224 20.79 53.41 -91.05
CA LYS A 224 21.73 52.96 -90.00
C LYS A 224 21.01 52.41 -88.76
N TYR A 225 19.83 52.95 -88.45
CA TYR A 225 18.99 52.44 -87.36
C TYR A 225 18.43 51.05 -87.69
N GLU A 226 17.95 50.85 -88.91
CA GLU A 226 17.44 49.56 -89.37
C GLU A 226 18.53 48.47 -89.38
N GLU A 227 19.76 48.82 -89.75
CA GLU A 227 20.91 47.92 -89.75
C GLU A 227 21.32 47.47 -88.34
N VAL A 228 21.39 48.41 -87.38
CA VAL A 228 21.66 48.09 -85.97
C VAL A 228 20.54 47.25 -85.36
N ARG A 229 19.28 47.54 -85.70
CA ARG A 229 18.12 46.77 -85.21
C ARG A 229 18.12 45.34 -85.77
N LYS A 230 18.49 45.15 -87.04
CA LYS A 230 18.62 43.82 -87.64
C LYS A 230 19.73 43.02 -86.98
N ASN A 231 20.91 43.61 -86.80
CA ASN A 231 22.04 42.96 -86.11
C ASN A 231 21.68 42.59 -84.67
N LEU A 232 20.96 43.44 -83.96
CA LEU A 232 20.53 43.15 -82.59
C LEU A 232 19.55 41.97 -82.55
N ALA A 233 18.64 41.86 -83.52
CA ALA A 233 17.70 40.73 -83.65
C ALA A 233 18.43 39.42 -83.95
N GLU A 234 19.39 39.42 -84.89
CA GLU A 234 20.21 38.24 -85.22
C GLU A 234 21.02 37.78 -83.99
N GLN A 235 21.63 38.71 -83.25
CA GLN A 235 22.36 38.40 -82.02
C GLN A 235 21.47 37.87 -80.90
N THR A 236 20.20 38.31 -80.82
CA THR A 236 19.26 37.79 -79.82
C THR A 236 18.86 36.36 -80.12
N GLU A 237 18.61 36.04 -81.40
CA GLU A 237 18.27 34.68 -81.83
C GLU A 237 19.43 33.70 -81.58
N GLU A 238 20.66 34.14 -81.87
CA GLU A 238 21.87 33.34 -81.61
C GLU A 238 22.08 33.10 -80.11
N THR A 239 21.85 34.10 -79.26
CA THR A 239 21.92 33.92 -77.80
C THR A 239 20.80 33.04 -77.26
N THR A 240 19.60 33.06 -77.82
CA THR A 240 18.53 32.12 -77.42
C THR A 240 18.88 30.68 -77.77
N ARG A 241 19.40 30.44 -78.99
CA ARG A 241 19.81 29.10 -79.42
C ARG A 241 20.95 28.55 -78.56
N LEU A 242 21.96 29.37 -78.25
CA LEU A 242 23.08 28.96 -77.39
C LEU A 242 22.62 28.63 -75.96
N LYS A 243 21.62 29.33 -75.43
CA LYS A 243 21.03 29.02 -74.12
C LYS A 243 20.32 27.66 -74.12
N GLU A 244 19.56 27.35 -75.17
CA GLU A 244 18.89 26.04 -75.30
C GLU A 244 19.90 24.89 -75.43
N GLU A 245 20.97 25.07 -76.22
CA GLU A 245 22.07 24.09 -76.34
C GLU A 245 22.78 23.88 -74.98
N LEU A 246 23.00 24.96 -74.22
CA LEU A 246 23.59 24.89 -72.87
C LEU A 246 22.69 24.12 -71.90
N GLU A 247 21.39 24.41 -71.87
CA GLU A 247 20.43 23.76 -70.97
C GLU A 247 20.26 22.25 -71.29
N SER A 248 20.28 21.89 -72.58
CA SER A 248 20.30 20.50 -73.03
C SER A 248 21.56 19.76 -72.57
N THR A 249 22.72 20.42 -72.66
CA THR A 249 24.00 19.86 -72.24
C THR A 249 24.08 19.69 -70.72
N GLN A 250 23.57 20.69 -69.98
CA GLN A 250 23.44 20.64 -68.52
C GLN A 250 22.60 19.43 -68.09
N SER A 251 21.43 19.24 -68.70
CA SER A 251 20.54 18.11 -68.40
C SER A 251 21.22 16.75 -68.66
N ARG A 252 21.99 16.62 -69.74
CA ARG A 252 22.78 15.41 -70.04
C ARG A 252 23.90 15.18 -69.02
N TYR A 253 24.54 16.24 -68.56
CA TYR A 253 25.57 16.17 -67.53
C TYR A 253 24.99 15.71 -66.19
N ASP A 254 23.84 16.25 -65.79
CA ASP A 254 23.16 15.86 -64.55
C ASP A 254 22.77 14.37 -64.57
N LEU A 255 22.23 13.87 -65.69
CA LEU A 255 21.92 12.45 -65.85
C LEU A 255 23.18 11.56 -65.76
N LEU A 256 24.31 12.01 -66.33
CA LEU A 256 25.57 11.27 -66.24
C LEU A 256 26.10 11.26 -64.80
N GLN A 257 25.92 12.37 -64.07
CA GLN A 257 26.28 12.47 -62.67
C GLN A 257 25.47 11.50 -61.81
N GLU A 258 24.16 11.38 -62.02
CA GLU A 258 23.31 10.37 -61.37
C GLU A 258 23.78 8.94 -61.67
N HIS A 259 24.14 8.64 -62.92
CA HIS A 259 24.68 7.35 -63.30
C HIS A 259 26.00 7.03 -62.58
N CYS A 260 26.92 8.00 -62.47
CA CYS A 260 28.17 7.85 -61.74
C CYS A 260 27.95 7.58 -60.24
N VAL A 261 27.00 8.29 -59.61
CA VAL A 261 26.62 8.04 -58.21
C VAL A 261 26.08 6.62 -58.06
N THR A 262 25.18 6.20 -58.95
CA THR A 262 24.60 4.85 -58.94
C THR A 262 25.68 3.77 -59.11
N LEU A 263 26.62 3.95 -60.05
CA LEU A 263 27.76 3.05 -60.23
C LEU A 263 28.65 2.95 -58.99
N ASN A 264 28.90 4.07 -58.30
CA ASN A 264 29.62 4.06 -57.04
C ASN A 264 28.88 3.22 -55.99
N THR A 265 27.55 3.34 -55.87
CA THR A 265 26.78 2.50 -54.93
C THR A 265 26.87 1.01 -55.27
N TYR A 266 26.76 0.63 -56.55
CA TYR A 266 26.93 -0.77 -56.96
C TYR A 266 28.33 -1.30 -56.70
N ARG A 267 29.36 -0.48 -56.96
CA ARG A 267 30.75 -0.81 -56.66
C ARG A 267 30.94 -1.03 -55.16
N ASP A 268 30.41 -0.16 -54.32
CA ASP A 268 30.54 -0.25 -52.87
C ASP A 268 29.80 -1.48 -52.31
N LEU A 269 28.61 -1.80 -52.85
CA LEU A 269 27.89 -3.04 -52.55
C LEU A 269 28.68 -4.29 -52.97
N TYR A 270 29.28 -4.27 -54.16
CA TYR A 270 30.14 -5.36 -54.63
C TYR A 270 31.35 -5.56 -53.72
N TYR A 271 32.05 -4.48 -53.31
CA TYR A 271 33.14 -4.57 -52.34
C TYR A 271 32.69 -5.14 -51.00
N LEU A 272 31.50 -4.78 -50.52
CA LEU A 272 30.89 -5.35 -49.32
C LEU A 272 30.66 -6.86 -49.46
N GLN A 273 30.12 -7.30 -50.60
CA GLN A 273 29.90 -8.71 -50.91
C GLN A 273 31.21 -9.50 -51.02
N VAL A 274 32.23 -8.96 -51.69
CA VAL A 274 33.56 -9.58 -51.79
C VAL A 274 34.21 -9.66 -50.42
N THR A 275 34.11 -8.63 -49.59
CA THR A 275 34.64 -8.63 -48.22
C THR A 275 33.94 -9.68 -47.36
N TYR A 276 32.62 -9.79 -47.48
CA TYR A 276 31.83 -10.83 -46.80
C TYR A 276 32.22 -12.23 -47.27
N ALA A 277 32.29 -12.47 -48.57
CA ALA A 277 32.71 -13.76 -49.14
C ALA A 277 34.13 -14.13 -48.72
N THR A 278 35.07 -13.18 -48.72
CA THR A 278 36.45 -13.40 -48.27
C THR A 278 36.50 -13.76 -46.79
N ARG A 279 35.69 -13.11 -45.93
CA ARG A 279 35.56 -13.49 -44.51
C ARG A 279 34.98 -14.89 -44.33
N VAL A 280 33.97 -15.27 -45.11
CA VAL A 280 33.35 -16.61 -45.05
C VAL A 280 34.33 -17.69 -45.53
N VAL A 281 35.09 -17.44 -46.61
CA VAL A 281 36.09 -18.37 -47.12
C VAL A 281 37.26 -18.51 -46.14
N ASN A 282 37.75 -17.40 -45.56
CA ASN A 282 38.78 -17.45 -44.52
C ASN A 282 38.29 -18.18 -43.26
N ALA A 283 37.04 -18.00 -42.84
CA ALA A 283 36.45 -18.74 -41.72
C ALA A 283 36.35 -20.26 -41.98
N LYS A 284 36.28 -20.70 -43.25
CA LYS A 284 36.29 -22.11 -43.65
C LYS A 284 37.70 -22.71 -43.86
N LEU A 285 38.75 -21.89 -43.91
CA LEU A 285 40.15 -22.33 -44.03
C LEU A 285 40.85 -22.52 -42.67
N TYR A 286 40.20 -22.11 -41.56
CA TYR A 286 40.68 -22.29 -40.17
C TYR A 286 39.81 -23.27 -39.35
N CYS A 287 39.05 -24.15 -40.03
CA CYS A 287 38.36 -25.32 -39.46
C CYS A 287 38.72 -26.55 -40.29
#